data_AF-U1R8S0-F1
#
_entry.id   AF-U1R8S0-F1
#
_cell.length_a   1.000
_cell.length_b   1.000
_cell.length_c   1.000
_cell.angle_alpha   90.00
_cell.angle_beta   90.00
_cell.angle_gamma   90.00
#
_symmetry.space_group_name_H-M   'P 1'
#
loop_
_entity.id
_entity.type
_entity.pdbx_description
1 polymer ?
#
loop_
_entity_poly.entity_id
_entity_poly.type
_entity_poly.pdbx_seq_one_letter_code
_entity_poly.pdbx_strand_id
1 'polypeptide(L)' 'MSEAPRKRRRVARFVSEVDRRLIAEGLPPSWEDRVRPEDTRPGSMADSPDRGDGANDARLLANVPPHAQARA' A
#
# COMPACT_ATOMS: atom_id res chain seq x y z
N MET A 1 8.70 -20.48 -23.59
CA MET A 1 8.10 -19.87 -22.38
C MET A 1 9.26 -19.35 -21.54
N SER A 2 9.41 -18.03 -21.42
CA SER A 2 10.52 -17.43 -20.65
C SER A 2 10.08 -17.30 -19.19
N GLU A 3 10.78 -17.97 -18.28
CA GLU A 3 10.55 -17.87 -16.84
C GLU A 3 11.09 -16.51 -16.36
N ALA A 4 10.20 -15.60 -15.97
CA ALA A 4 10.61 -14.31 -15.44
C ALA A 4 11.50 -14.51 -14.19
N PRO A 5 12.58 -13.74 -14.01
CA PRO A 5 13.47 -13.92 -12.88
C PRO A 5 12.70 -13.74 -11.57
N ARG A 6 12.74 -14.76 -10.70
CA ARG A 6 12.08 -14.73 -9.39
C ARG A 6 12.55 -13.49 -8.61
N LYS A 7 11.63 -12.55 -8.38
CA LYS A 7 11.89 -11.32 -7.63
C LYS A 7 12.39 -11.70 -6.22
N ARG A 8 13.64 -11.36 -5.90
CA ARG A 8 14.20 -11.62 -4.57
C ARG A 8 13.32 -10.95 -3.51
N ARG A 9 12.82 -11.74 -2.56
CA ARG A 9 12.00 -11.24 -1.46
C ARG A 9 12.85 -10.33 -0.58
N ARG A 10 12.40 -9.10 -0.34
CA ARG A 10 13.07 -8.18 0.58
C ARG A 10 12.99 -8.76 2.00
N VAL A 11 14.11 -8.75 2.71
CA VAL A 11 14.22 -9.20 4.10
C VAL A 11 14.77 -8.06 4.95
N ALA A 12 14.24 -7.89 6.16
CA ALA A 12 14.77 -6.94 7.12
C ALA A 12 16.17 -7.39 7.54
N ARG A 13 17.18 -6.53 7.33
CA ARG A 13 18.58 -6.83 7.73
C ARG A 13 18.85 -6.45 9.18
N PHE A 14 18.06 -5.54 9.73
CA PHE A 14 18.16 -5.05 11.10
C PHE A 14 16.75 -4.81 11.63
N VAL A 15 16.54 -5.18 12.88
CA VAL A 15 15.30 -4.95 13.63
C VAL A 15 15.68 -4.23 14.92
N SER A 16 15.03 -3.10 15.20
CA SER A 16 15.28 -2.35 16.42
C SER A 16 14.98 -3.19 17.67
N GLU A 17 15.52 -2.81 18.83
CA GLU A 17 15.19 -3.51 20.08
C GLU A 17 13.70 -3.40 20.44
N VAL A 18 13.11 -2.22 20.20
CA VAL A 18 11.68 -1.97 20.44
C VAL A 18 10.82 -2.90 19.57
N ASP A 19 11.12 -2.99 18.27
CA ASP A 19 10.38 -3.88 17.36
C ASP A 19 10.56 -5.36 17.72
N ARG A 20 11.75 -5.76 18.21
CA ARG A 20 11.96 -7.13 18.70
C ARG A 20 11.05 -7.45 19.88
N ARG A 21 10.87 -6.52 20.81
CA ARG A 21 9.95 -6.69 21.97
C ARG A 21 8.50 -6.76 21.51
N LEU A 22 8.08 -5.88 20.59
CA LEU A 22 6.75 -5.91 20.00
C LEU A 22 6.45 -7.28 19.37
N ILE A 23 7.36 -7.78 18.52
CA ILE A 23 7.22 -9.10 17.89
C ILE A 23 7.10 -10.21 18.93
N ALA A 24 7.92 -10.17 19.98
CA ALA A 24 7.90 -11.18 21.05
C ALA A 24 6.57 -11.17 21.84
N GLU A 25 5.94 -10.02 22.01
CA GLU A 25 4.63 -9.85 22.64
C GLU A 25 3.46 -10.16 21.70
N GLY A 26 3.73 -10.56 20.45
CA GLY A 26 2.71 -10.77 19.41
C GLY A 26 2.10 -9.48 18.88
N LEU A 27 2.74 -8.33 19.16
CA LEU A 27 2.32 -7.03 18.66
C LEU A 27 3.02 -6.72 17.32
N PRO A 28 2.30 -6.11 16.36
CA PRO A 28 2.92 -5.72 15.10
C PRO A 28 4.05 -4.69 15.28
N PRO A 29 5.18 -4.85 14.55
CA PRO A 29 6.27 -3.89 14.53
C PRO A 29 5.85 -2.48 14.08
N SER A 30 6.69 -1.50 14.38
CA SER A 30 6.46 -0.09 14.00
C SER A 30 6.38 0.16 12.50
N TRP A 31 7.01 -0.69 11.66
CA TRP A 31 6.95 -0.57 10.21
C TRP A 31 5.71 -1.21 9.59
N GLU A 32 4.90 -1.93 10.36
CA GLU A 32 3.60 -2.36 9.88
C GLU A 32 2.63 -1.19 9.95
N ASP A 33 2.12 -0.81 8.79
CA ASP A 33 1.22 0.31 8.64
C ASP A 33 -0.14 -0.04 9.27
N ARG A 34 -0.37 0.45 10.49
CA ARG A 34 -1.65 0.38 11.17
C ARG A 34 -2.27 1.77 11.16
N VAL A 35 -3.30 1.95 10.34
CA VAL A 35 -4.21 3.08 10.48
C VAL A 35 -5.17 2.75 11.62
N ARG A 36 -5.00 3.40 12.77
CA ARG A 36 -5.97 3.28 13.86
C ARG A 36 -7.19 4.16 13.56
N PRO A 37 -8.35 3.86 14.15
CA PRO A 37 -9.51 4.75 14.05
C PRO A 37 -9.17 6.17 14.52
N GLU A 38 -8.33 6.31 15.54
CA GLU A 38 -7.88 7.60 16.07
C GLU A 38 -6.96 8.37 15.11
N ASP A 39 -6.30 7.69 14.17
CA ASP A 39 -5.46 8.32 13.15
C ASP A 39 -6.30 8.92 12.01
N THR A 40 -7.58 8.55 11.94
CA THR A 40 -8.51 9.05 10.93
C THR A 40 -8.95 10.47 11.29
N ARG A 41 -8.47 11.44 10.52
CA ARG A 41 -8.87 12.84 10.68
C ARG A 41 -10.17 13.11 9.90
N PRO A 42 -11.02 14.04 10.38
CA PRO A 42 -12.18 14.49 9.60
C PRO A 42 -11.75 14.99 8.22
N GLY A 43 -12.36 14.45 7.15
CA GLY A 43 -11.97 14.74 5.77
C GLY A 43 -10.85 13.83 5.23
N SER A 44 -10.51 12.77 5.97
CA SER A 44 -9.70 11.66 5.46
C SER A 44 -10.39 10.97 4.29
N MET A 45 -9.61 10.25 3.47
CA MET A 45 -10.14 9.35 2.43
C MET A 45 -11.16 8.34 2.98
N ALA A 46 -11.12 8.07 4.30
CA ALA A 46 -12.12 7.25 4.99
C ALA A 46 -13.55 7.83 4.92
N ASP A 47 -13.67 9.16 4.83
CA ASP A 47 -14.93 9.92 4.80
C ASP A 47 -15.33 10.31 3.36
N SER A 48 -14.55 9.93 2.36
CA SER A 48 -14.77 10.34 0.96
C SER A 48 -15.93 9.55 0.33
N PRO A 49 -16.83 10.21 -0.41
CA PRO A 49 -17.83 9.52 -1.23
C PRO A 49 -17.21 8.75 -2.42
N ASP A 50 -15.95 9.04 -2.80
CA ASP A 50 -15.18 8.34 -3.85
C ASP A 50 -14.60 6.99 -3.34
N ARG A 51 -15.14 6.46 -2.24
CA ARG A 51 -14.66 5.22 -1.60
C ARG A 51 -15.22 3.99 -2.33
N GLY A 52 -14.51 3.57 -3.36
CA GLY A 52 -14.62 2.20 -3.90
C GLY A 52 -15.70 1.95 -4.94
N ASP A 53 -16.34 3.00 -5.48
CA ASP A 53 -17.19 2.88 -6.68
C ASP A 53 -16.38 2.82 -7.98
N GLY A 54 -15.05 3.04 -7.89
CA GLY A 54 -14.12 3.03 -9.01
C GLY A 54 -14.21 4.29 -9.88
N ALA A 55 -14.90 5.35 -9.45
CA ALA A 55 -15.06 6.57 -10.25
C ALA A 55 -13.71 7.26 -10.53
N ASN A 56 -12.79 7.28 -9.55
CA ASN A 56 -11.43 7.76 -9.77
C ASN A 56 -10.66 6.91 -10.80
N ASP A 57 -10.72 5.59 -10.70
CA ASP A 57 -10.07 4.67 -11.66
C ASP A 57 -10.65 4.86 -13.07
N ALA A 58 -11.96 5.06 -13.18
CA ALA A 58 -12.63 5.38 -14.44
C ALA A 58 -12.15 6.70 -15.05
N ARG A 59 -11.98 7.76 -14.23
CA ARG A 59 -11.40 9.04 -14.69
C ARG A 59 -9.94 8.89 -15.12
N LEU A 60 -9.16 8.09 -14.40
CA LEU A 60 -7.75 7.82 -14.73
C LEU A 60 -7.64 7.05 -16.05
N LEU A 61 -8.50 6.06 -16.28
CA LEU A 61 -8.58 5.31 -17.54
C LEU A 61 -9.07 6.18 -18.71
N ALA A 62 -10.01 7.09 -18.47
CA ALA A 62 -10.49 8.01 -19.50
C ALA A 62 -9.43 9.05 -19.91
N ASN A 63 -8.54 9.43 -18.98
CA ASN A 63 -7.53 10.48 -19.19
C ASN A 63 -6.09 9.92 -19.21
N VAL A 64 -5.89 8.67 -19.66
CA VAL A 64 -4.55 8.07 -19.74
C VAL A 64 -3.68 8.84 -20.73
N PRO A 65 -2.52 9.39 -20.31
CA PRO A 65 -1.60 10.08 -21.20
C PRO A 65 -1.13 9.20 -22.36
N PRO A 66 -0.88 9.75 -23.56
CA PRO A 66 -0.53 8.96 -24.75
C PRO A 66 0.71 8.06 -24.58
N HIS A 67 1.66 8.46 -23.74
CA HIS A 67 2.88 7.69 -23.46
C HIS A 67 2.65 6.48 -22.53
N ALA A 68 1.52 6.44 -21.83
CA ALA A 68 1.16 5.38 -20.89
C ALA A 68 0.16 4.36 -21.48
N GLN A 69 -0.34 4.61 -22.69
CA GLN A 69 -1.23 3.69 -23.40
C GLN A 69 -0.46 2.45 -23.90
N ALA A 70 -1.08 1.28 -23.83
CA ALA A 70 -0.52 0.06 -24.42
C ALA A 70 -0.43 0.24 -25.95
N ARG A 71 0.74 -0.03 -26.53
CA ARG A 71 0.93 0.01 -27.98
C ARG A 71 0.31 -1.24 -28.61
N ALA A 72 -0.42 -1.04 -29.71
CA ALA A 72 -1.03 -2.08 -30.53
C ALA A 72 0.03 -2.92 -31.28
#